data_AF-A0A923TDK3-F1
#
_entry.id   AF-A0A923TDK3-F1
#
_cell.length_a   1.000
_cell.length_b   1.000
_cell.length_c   1.000
_cell.angle_alpha   90.00
_cell.angle_beta   90.00
_cell.angle_gamma   90.00
#
_symmetry.space_group_name_H-M   'P 1'
#
loop_
_entity.id
_entity.type
_entity.pdbx_description
1 polymer ?
#
loop_
_entity_poly.entity_id
_entity_poly.type
_entity_poly.pdbx_seq_one_letter_code
_entity_poly.pdbx_strand_id
1 'polypeptide(L)'
;MKTPAVAALFLCLFTAAAGVAAPANSVRPALREYDILRAFPPGRLAALSAGDIPDEKGFTGSNHAHGSWVESGPQRGSCRAVIPAVVAGDLAAADHAWRGIDVAFSHQRADGGFESKPAANGKVSAAFDANVETAYFFLQELGRALLVIAESPHAAHFKDRIAALKPKLRRAADYIDSGYDTIIPKVGHSVNRVIIAAKAFGTCGVFLGDEKLIARSKKLIAHAITLRDKEGVFIENGGRDSSYNVVSILFGSVLALHVPLPEFEAVLPAAVVWQLTRVLPSGEIDVNGNTRTGVGKEPDAFGKAKTVNYKEVVLALTIYGVVHQDKAALAAADRVFAYSEQRGLTTK
;
A
#
# COMPACT_ATOMS: atom_id res chain seq x y z
N MET A 1 -54.22 -27.94 76.95
CA MET A 1 -54.93 -28.85 76.02
C MET A 1 -55.28 -28.08 74.74
N LYS A 2 -54.87 -28.62 73.59
CA LYS A 2 -55.41 -28.41 72.22
C LYS A 2 -55.34 -27.01 71.55
N THR A 3 -54.45 -26.95 70.55
CA THR A 3 -54.37 -26.22 69.24
C THR A 3 -55.71 -25.76 68.59
N PRO A 4 -55.77 -24.96 67.47
CA PRO A 4 -54.73 -24.69 66.42
C PRO A 4 -54.67 -23.29 65.70
N ALA A 5 -53.60 -23.16 64.90
CA ALA A 5 -53.45 -22.60 63.52
C ALA A 5 -53.76 -21.14 63.15
N VAL A 6 -52.80 -20.47 62.48
CA VAL A 6 -52.82 -20.14 61.03
C VAL A 6 -51.37 -19.98 60.54
N ALA A 7 -51.00 -20.67 59.46
CA ALA A 7 -49.74 -20.50 58.73
C ALA A 7 -49.98 -19.68 57.45
N ALA A 8 -49.18 -18.65 57.22
CA ALA A 8 -49.17 -17.84 56.00
C ALA A 8 -48.04 -18.31 55.08
N LEU A 9 -48.40 -18.65 53.84
CA LEU A 9 -47.49 -19.11 52.79
C LEU A 9 -47.05 -17.90 51.94
N PHE A 10 -45.75 -17.61 51.91
CA PHE A 10 -45.15 -16.62 51.03
C PHE A 10 -44.96 -17.20 49.62
N LEU A 11 -45.46 -16.49 48.60
CA LEU A 11 -45.27 -16.80 47.19
C LEU A 11 -44.27 -15.79 46.59
N CYS A 12 -43.01 -16.20 46.38
CA CYS A 12 -42.02 -15.40 45.65
C CYS A 12 -42.16 -15.65 44.15
N LEU A 13 -42.61 -14.63 43.41
CA LEU A 13 -42.57 -14.58 41.95
C LEU A 13 -41.15 -14.26 41.48
N PHE A 14 -40.47 -15.23 40.87
CA PHE A 14 -39.26 -15.00 40.08
C PHE A 14 -39.65 -14.59 38.65
N THR A 15 -39.46 -13.32 38.30
CA THR A 15 -39.48 -12.85 36.91
C THR A 15 -38.19 -13.28 36.21
N ALA A 16 -38.30 -14.21 35.26
CA ALA A 16 -37.21 -14.56 34.35
C ALA A 16 -36.93 -13.38 33.40
N ALA A 17 -35.75 -12.77 33.54
CA ALA A 17 -35.24 -11.81 32.57
C ALA A 17 -34.90 -12.55 31.27
N ALA A 18 -35.64 -12.27 30.20
CA ALA A 18 -35.29 -12.71 28.86
C ALA A 18 -33.98 -12.02 28.45
N GLY A 19 -32.89 -12.80 28.44
CA GLY A 19 -31.60 -12.35 27.91
C GLY A 19 -31.74 -12.06 26.41
N VAL A 20 -31.65 -10.79 26.04
CA VAL A 20 -31.44 -10.38 24.66
C VAL A 20 -30.04 -10.83 24.29
N ALA A 21 -29.95 -11.94 23.56
CA ALA A 21 -28.70 -12.39 22.96
C ALA A 21 -28.15 -11.26 22.09
N ALA A 22 -26.94 -10.78 22.41
CA ALA A 22 -26.22 -9.88 21.54
C ALA A 22 -26.13 -10.50 20.14
N PRO A 23 -26.37 -9.74 19.05
CA PRO A 23 -26.26 -10.29 17.71
C PRO A 23 -24.85 -10.87 17.56
N ALA A 24 -24.78 -12.15 17.22
CA ALA A 24 -23.53 -12.81 16.88
C ALA A 24 -22.78 -11.90 15.91
N ASN A 25 -21.53 -11.57 16.25
CA ASN A 25 -20.62 -10.80 15.41
C ASN A 25 -20.66 -11.41 14.00
N SER A 26 -21.43 -10.81 13.08
CA SER A 26 -21.42 -11.19 11.70
C SER A 26 -20.01 -10.89 11.23
N VAL A 27 -19.19 -11.92 11.07
CA VAL A 27 -17.84 -11.79 10.51
C VAL A 27 -18.03 -11.13 9.16
N ARG A 28 -17.69 -9.84 9.06
CA ARG A 28 -17.71 -9.13 7.79
C ARG A 28 -16.88 -9.97 6.81
N PRO A 29 -17.41 -10.33 5.63
CA PRO A 29 -16.62 -11.05 4.64
C PRO A 29 -15.30 -10.31 4.42
N ALA A 30 -14.20 -11.05 4.31
CA ALA A 30 -12.90 -10.46 4.04
C ALA A 30 -13.02 -9.55 2.80
N LEU A 31 -12.63 -8.29 2.95
CA LEU A 31 -12.74 -7.30 1.88
C LEU A 31 -11.70 -7.64 0.81
N ARG A 32 -12.18 -7.94 -0.40
CA ARG A 32 -11.31 -8.11 -1.57
C ARG A 32 -10.85 -6.75 -2.07
N GLU A 33 -9.56 -6.59 -2.33
CA GLU A 33 -9.04 -5.32 -2.85
C GLU A 33 -9.68 -4.96 -4.20
N TYR A 34 -9.91 -5.95 -5.06
CA TYR A 34 -10.61 -5.77 -6.34
C TYR A 34 -11.97 -5.08 -6.17
N ASP A 35 -12.77 -5.47 -5.16
CA ASP A 35 -14.08 -4.87 -4.90
C ASP A 35 -13.96 -3.45 -4.34
N ILE A 36 -12.98 -3.21 -3.46
CA ILE A 36 -12.68 -1.86 -2.93
C ILE A 36 -12.32 -0.92 -4.09
N LEU A 37 -11.46 -1.36 -5.01
CA LEU A 37 -11.04 -0.57 -6.16
C LEU A 37 -12.20 -0.29 -7.12
N ARG A 38 -13.12 -1.23 -7.32
CA ARG A 38 -14.35 -1.00 -8.11
C ARG A 38 -15.31 0.01 -7.47
N ALA A 39 -15.24 0.21 -6.16
CA ALA A 39 -16.04 1.20 -5.46
C ALA A 39 -15.49 2.64 -5.58
N PHE A 40 -14.35 2.84 -6.23
CA PHE A 40 -13.82 4.18 -6.48
C PHE A 40 -14.75 4.96 -7.42
N PRO A 41 -14.81 6.29 -7.28
CA PRO A 41 -15.50 7.12 -8.27
C PRO A 41 -15.02 6.84 -9.70
N PRO A 42 -15.94 6.79 -10.69
CA PRO A 42 -15.59 6.49 -12.07
C PRO A 42 -14.45 7.37 -12.60
N GLY A 43 -13.53 6.78 -13.37
CA GLY A 43 -12.39 7.50 -13.95
C GLY A 43 -11.24 7.83 -12.98
N ARG A 44 -11.46 7.82 -11.66
CA ARG A 44 -10.43 8.16 -10.66
C ARG A 44 -9.19 7.26 -10.79
N LEU A 45 -9.38 5.96 -10.86
CA LEU A 45 -8.28 5.01 -10.98
C LEU A 45 -7.49 5.17 -12.28
N ALA A 46 -8.17 5.47 -13.40
CA ALA A 46 -7.52 5.73 -14.68
C ALA A 46 -6.67 7.01 -14.62
N ALA A 47 -7.23 8.11 -14.09
CA ALA A 47 -6.51 9.36 -13.94
C ALA A 47 -5.24 9.20 -13.07
N LEU A 48 -5.36 8.53 -11.92
CA LEU A 48 -4.25 8.31 -11.00
C LEU A 48 -3.16 7.37 -11.54
N SER A 49 -3.45 6.60 -12.59
CA SER A 49 -2.50 5.65 -13.20
C SER A 49 -2.00 6.07 -14.58
N ALA A 50 -2.43 7.22 -15.11
CA ALA A 50 -2.04 7.65 -16.45
C ALA A 50 -0.52 7.81 -16.61
N GLY A 51 0.20 8.23 -15.55
CA GLY A 51 1.67 8.33 -15.54
C GLY A 51 2.43 7.01 -15.31
N ASP A 52 1.72 5.90 -15.08
CA ASP A 52 2.32 4.59 -14.77
C ASP A 52 2.41 3.67 -16.00
N ILE A 53 1.89 4.10 -17.15
CA ILE A 53 1.84 3.29 -18.37
C ILE A 53 3.26 3.18 -18.94
N PRO A 54 3.76 1.95 -19.24
CA PRO A 54 5.07 1.79 -19.85
C PRO A 54 5.13 2.39 -21.27
N ASP A 55 6.29 2.92 -21.62
CA ASP A 55 6.57 3.38 -22.98
C ASP A 55 6.74 2.23 -23.99
N GLU A 56 7.10 2.55 -25.23
CA GLU A 56 7.33 1.56 -26.29
C GLU A 56 8.42 0.53 -25.93
N LYS A 57 9.40 0.92 -25.10
CA LYS A 57 10.47 0.06 -24.61
C LYS A 57 10.10 -0.71 -23.34
N GLY A 58 8.90 -0.50 -22.80
CA GLY A 58 8.44 -1.13 -21.56
C GLY A 58 8.93 -0.43 -20.30
N PHE A 59 9.47 0.80 -20.36
CA PHE A 59 9.98 1.50 -19.19
C PHE A 59 8.92 2.38 -18.53
N THR A 60 8.97 2.48 -17.19
CA THR A 60 8.18 3.43 -16.39
C THR A 60 9.04 4.24 -15.43
N GLY A 61 8.48 5.30 -14.85
CA GLY A 61 9.14 6.11 -13.83
C GLY A 61 10.48 6.70 -14.30
N SER A 62 11.52 6.63 -13.47
CA SER A 62 12.84 7.14 -13.85
C SER A 62 13.52 6.33 -14.95
N ASN A 63 13.19 5.06 -15.19
CA ASN A 63 13.72 4.32 -16.36
C ASN A 63 13.20 4.96 -17.66
N HIS A 64 11.91 5.31 -17.68
CA HIS A 64 11.30 6.03 -18.81
C HIS A 64 11.93 7.41 -18.99
N ALA A 65 12.01 8.20 -17.92
CA ALA A 65 12.60 9.54 -17.97
C ALA A 65 14.09 9.53 -18.36
N HIS A 66 14.81 8.45 -18.03
CA HIS A 66 16.20 8.24 -18.44
C HIS A 66 16.32 7.68 -19.88
N GLY A 67 15.27 7.07 -20.41
CA GLY A 67 15.25 6.43 -21.73
C GLY A 67 15.97 5.07 -21.80
N SER A 68 16.39 4.53 -20.66
CA SER A 68 17.07 3.24 -20.53
C SER A 68 16.80 2.60 -19.17
N TRP A 69 17.06 1.28 -19.06
CA TRP A 69 17.10 0.60 -17.78
C TRP A 69 18.12 1.23 -16.83
N VAL A 70 17.69 1.60 -15.62
CA VAL A 70 18.55 2.04 -14.51
C VAL A 70 18.47 1.00 -13.39
N GLU A 71 17.27 0.70 -12.90
CA GLU A 71 17.03 -0.24 -11.79
C GLU A 71 15.57 -0.72 -11.79
N SER A 72 15.24 -1.69 -10.93
CA SER A 72 13.90 -2.30 -10.90
C SER A 72 12.83 -1.42 -10.26
N GLY A 73 13.17 -0.63 -9.24
CA GLY A 73 12.22 0.14 -8.43
C GLY A 73 11.21 0.98 -9.25
N PRO A 74 11.65 1.73 -10.28
CA PRO A 74 10.77 2.50 -11.15
C PRO A 74 9.74 1.68 -11.95
N GLN A 75 10.00 0.39 -12.20
CA GLN A 75 9.08 -0.50 -12.91
C GLN A 75 7.80 -0.83 -12.14
N ARG A 76 7.73 -0.44 -10.85
CA ARG A 76 6.49 -0.50 -10.07
C ARG A 76 5.33 0.26 -10.73
N GLY A 77 5.62 1.25 -11.58
CA GLY A 77 4.62 1.95 -12.39
C GLY A 77 3.80 0.96 -13.20
N SER A 78 4.45 0.08 -13.96
CA SER A 78 3.74 -0.93 -14.76
C SER A 78 2.78 -1.80 -13.94
N CYS A 79 3.19 -2.22 -12.73
CA CYS A 79 2.31 -2.94 -11.81
C CYS A 79 1.09 -2.10 -11.38
N ARG A 80 1.29 -0.81 -11.11
CA ARG A 80 0.22 0.13 -10.76
C ARG A 80 -0.72 0.43 -11.94
N ALA A 81 -0.26 0.33 -13.18
CA ALA A 81 -1.10 0.49 -14.38
C ALA A 81 -1.91 -0.78 -14.71
N VAL A 82 -1.39 -1.98 -14.41
CA VAL A 82 -2.14 -3.24 -14.58
C VAL A 82 -3.41 -3.27 -13.72
N ILE A 83 -3.31 -2.86 -12.44
CA ILE A 83 -4.41 -2.87 -11.47
C ILE A 83 -5.70 -2.19 -11.99
N PRO A 84 -5.68 -0.90 -12.36
CA PRO A 84 -6.88 -0.19 -12.81
C PRO A 84 -7.41 -0.72 -14.14
N ALA A 85 -6.54 -1.18 -15.05
CA ALA A 85 -6.96 -1.80 -16.30
C ALA A 85 -7.73 -3.10 -16.06
N VAL A 86 -7.23 -3.95 -15.15
CA VAL A 86 -7.92 -5.18 -14.70
C VAL A 86 -9.25 -4.86 -14.02
N VAL A 87 -9.28 -3.85 -13.15
CA VAL A 87 -10.51 -3.40 -12.45
C VAL A 87 -11.57 -2.91 -13.43
N ALA A 88 -11.14 -2.22 -14.50
CA ALA A 88 -12.00 -1.72 -15.58
C ALA A 88 -12.41 -2.80 -16.59
N GLY A 89 -11.76 -3.98 -16.57
CA GLY A 89 -11.94 -5.02 -17.59
C GLY A 89 -11.32 -4.68 -18.95
N ASP A 90 -10.42 -3.70 -19.01
CA ASP A 90 -9.67 -3.34 -20.21
C ASP A 90 -8.42 -4.23 -20.32
N LEU A 91 -8.60 -5.42 -20.88
CA LEU A 91 -7.52 -6.41 -21.01
C LEU A 91 -6.42 -5.96 -21.97
N ALA A 92 -6.72 -5.11 -22.96
CA ALA A 92 -5.72 -4.58 -23.87
C ALA A 92 -4.78 -3.60 -23.15
N ALA A 93 -5.34 -2.68 -22.34
CA ALA A 93 -4.54 -1.80 -21.50
C ALA A 93 -3.75 -2.57 -20.44
N ALA A 94 -4.35 -3.62 -19.85
CA ALA A 94 -3.66 -4.46 -18.87
C ALA A 94 -2.48 -5.22 -19.49
N ASP A 95 -2.65 -5.75 -20.71
CA ASP A 95 -1.57 -6.39 -21.46
C ASP A 95 -0.46 -5.42 -21.84
N HIS A 96 -0.83 -4.21 -22.25
CA HIS A 96 0.11 -3.15 -22.54
C HIS A 96 0.94 -2.77 -21.30
N ALA A 97 0.30 -2.63 -20.14
CA ALA A 97 0.95 -2.34 -18.88
C ALA A 97 1.84 -3.50 -18.39
N TRP A 98 1.43 -4.76 -18.62
CA TRP A 98 2.20 -5.94 -18.26
C TRP A 98 3.59 -5.98 -18.91
N ARG A 99 3.77 -5.37 -20.10
CA ARG A 99 5.07 -5.35 -20.80
C ARG A 99 6.22 -4.82 -19.94
N GLY A 100 5.97 -3.84 -19.07
CA GLY A 100 7.04 -3.34 -18.19
C GLY A 100 7.41 -4.28 -17.04
N ILE A 101 6.52 -5.21 -16.67
CA ILE A 101 6.83 -6.34 -15.77
C ILE A 101 7.75 -7.32 -16.49
N ASP A 102 7.46 -7.66 -17.75
CA ASP A 102 8.31 -8.55 -18.55
C ASP A 102 9.71 -7.96 -18.73
N VAL A 103 9.81 -6.66 -19.01
CA VAL A 103 11.09 -5.92 -19.08
C VAL A 103 11.81 -5.92 -17.75
N ALA A 104 11.11 -5.73 -16.62
CA ALA A 104 11.76 -5.82 -15.31
C ALA A 104 12.43 -7.19 -15.10
N PHE A 105 11.75 -8.28 -15.47
CA PHE A 105 12.26 -9.63 -15.31
C PHE A 105 13.25 -10.08 -16.40
N SER A 106 13.40 -9.35 -17.51
CA SER A 106 14.54 -9.56 -18.43
C SER A 106 15.86 -9.03 -17.86
N HIS A 107 15.80 -8.13 -16.87
CA HIS A 107 16.95 -7.61 -16.13
C HIS A 107 17.15 -8.29 -14.77
N GLN A 108 16.43 -9.39 -14.50
CA GLN A 108 16.66 -10.20 -13.31
C GLN A 108 17.97 -10.99 -13.48
N ARG A 109 18.84 -10.89 -12.47
CA ARG A 109 20.10 -11.64 -12.39
C ARG A 109 19.87 -13.06 -11.85
N ALA A 110 20.91 -13.90 -11.95
CA ALA A 110 20.85 -15.29 -11.48
C ALA A 110 20.62 -15.42 -9.96
N ASP A 111 21.10 -14.46 -9.18
CA ASP A 111 20.92 -14.40 -7.72
C ASP A 111 19.49 -13.96 -7.29
N GLY A 112 18.63 -13.62 -8.26
CA GLY A 112 17.27 -13.15 -8.02
C GLY A 112 17.13 -11.63 -7.90
N GLY A 113 18.25 -10.91 -7.71
CA GLY A 113 18.30 -9.45 -7.75
C GLY A 113 18.16 -8.91 -9.17
N PHE A 114 18.27 -7.58 -9.32
CA PHE A 114 18.08 -6.92 -10.61
C PHE A 114 19.32 -6.12 -11.01
N GLU A 115 19.62 -6.04 -12.30
CA GLU A 115 20.69 -5.18 -12.80
C GLU A 115 20.51 -3.73 -12.32
N SER A 116 21.62 -3.08 -11.93
CA SER A 116 21.64 -1.65 -11.60
C SER A 116 22.68 -0.93 -12.45
N LYS A 117 22.26 0.16 -13.07
CA LYS A 117 23.10 1.05 -13.88
C LYS A 117 23.10 2.46 -13.26
N PRO A 118 24.07 3.32 -13.61
CA PRO A 118 24.08 4.69 -13.13
C PRO A 118 22.81 5.44 -13.52
N ALA A 119 22.24 6.16 -12.55
CA ALA A 119 21.20 7.15 -12.78
C ALA A 119 21.79 8.44 -13.35
N ALA A 120 20.93 9.40 -13.72
CA ALA A 120 21.33 10.69 -14.28
C ALA A 120 22.28 11.49 -13.36
N ASN A 121 22.17 11.32 -12.05
CA ASN A 121 23.04 11.94 -11.05
C ASN A 121 24.33 11.14 -10.75
N GLY A 122 24.63 10.09 -11.53
CA GLY A 122 25.80 9.22 -11.38
C GLY A 122 25.70 8.19 -10.25
N LYS A 123 24.65 8.21 -9.41
CA LYS A 123 24.47 7.21 -8.35
C LYS A 123 24.07 5.86 -8.93
N VAL A 124 24.52 4.78 -8.29
CA VAL A 124 24.21 3.40 -8.68
C VAL A 124 23.76 2.61 -7.46
N SER A 125 22.64 1.91 -7.55
CA SER A 125 22.11 1.01 -6.51
C SER A 125 22.73 -0.39 -6.57
N ALA A 126 24.05 -0.49 -6.85
CA ALA A 126 24.74 -1.77 -7.02
C ALA A 126 25.15 -2.44 -5.70
N ALA A 127 25.30 -1.67 -4.62
CA ALA A 127 25.52 -2.22 -3.28
C ALA A 127 24.34 -3.11 -2.88
N PHE A 128 24.61 -4.24 -2.22
CA PHE A 128 23.61 -5.26 -1.93
C PHE A 128 22.36 -4.71 -1.24
N ASP A 129 22.53 -3.94 -0.17
CA ASP A 129 21.44 -3.31 0.60
C ASP A 129 20.64 -2.28 -0.22
N ALA A 130 21.30 -1.54 -1.13
CA ALA A 130 20.66 -0.63 -2.08
C ALA A 130 19.87 -1.38 -3.16
N ASN A 131 20.42 -2.47 -3.68
CA ASN A 131 19.75 -3.29 -4.69
C ASN A 131 18.52 -3.99 -4.10
N VAL A 132 18.63 -4.53 -2.88
CA VAL A 132 17.50 -5.07 -2.09
C VAL A 132 16.39 -4.04 -1.97
N GLU A 133 16.73 -2.78 -1.71
CA GLU A 133 15.77 -1.69 -1.70
C GLU A 133 15.06 -1.52 -3.04
N THR A 134 15.80 -1.36 -4.13
CA THR A 134 15.18 -1.21 -5.46
C THR A 134 14.32 -2.41 -5.85
N ALA A 135 14.67 -3.62 -5.39
CA ALA A 135 13.90 -4.83 -5.63
C ALA A 135 12.57 -4.81 -4.85
N TYR A 136 12.57 -4.52 -3.54
CA TYR A 136 11.31 -4.47 -2.79
C TYR A 136 10.40 -3.33 -3.24
N PHE A 137 10.95 -2.23 -3.76
CA PHE A 137 10.16 -1.13 -4.34
C PHE A 137 9.32 -1.56 -5.55
N PHE A 138 9.86 -2.48 -6.36
CA PHE A 138 9.15 -3.11 -7.47
C PHE A 138 8.18 -4.19 -6.98
N LEU A 139 8.68 -5.12 -6.17
CA LEU A 139 7.93 -6.31 -5.74
C LEU A 139 6.67 -5.97 -4.93
N GLN A 140 6.68 -4.87 -4.17
CA GLN A 140 5.51 -4.43 -3.41
C GLN A 140 4.28 -4.08 -4.26
N GLU A 141 4.45 -3.53 -5.48
CA GLU A 141 3.31 -3.34 -6.39
C GLU A 141 3.05 -4.58 -7.24
N LEU A 142 4.09 -5.37 -7.57
CA LEU A 142 3.89 -6.61 -8.30
C LEU A 142 3.05 -7.61 -7.50
N GLY A 143 3.39 -7.84 -6.23
CA GLY A 143 2.62 -8.71 -5.35
C GLY A 143 1.17 -8.25 -5.23
N ARG A 144 0.95 -6.94 -5.04
CA ARG A 144 -0.39 -6.33 -5.07
C ARG A 144 -1.13 -6.60 -6.38
N ALA A 145 -0.51 -6.32 -7.53
CA ALA A 145 -1.14 -6.50 -8.84
C ALA A 145 -1.55 -7.96 -9.09
N LEU A 146 -0.69 -8.90 -8.70
CA LEU A 146 -0.96 -10.33 -8.83
C LEU A 146 -2.14 -10.78 -7.96
N LEU A 147 -2.25 -10.26 -6.73
CA LEU A 147 -3.40 -10.53 -5.85
C LEU A 147 -4.70 -9.94 -6.42
N VAL A 148 -4.67 -8.69 -6.89
CA VAL A 148 -5.84 -8.06 -7.55
C VAL A 148 -6.28 -8.85 -8.79
N ILE A 149 -5.34 -9.31 -9.61
CA ILE A 149 -5.66 -10.18 -10.77
C ILE A 149 -6.32 -11.47 -10.31
N ALA A 150 -5.80 -12.12 -9.26
CA ALA A 150 -6.34 -13.37 -8.74
C ALA A 150 -7.76 -13.21 -8.16
N GLU A 151 -8.08 -12.04 -7.60
CA GLU A 151 -9.43 -11.70 -7.12
C GLU A 151 -10.41 -11.32 -8.24
N SER A 152 -9.89 -10.96 -9.42
CA SER A 152 -10.68 -10.48 -10.57
C SER A 152 -11.30 -11.63 -11.39
N PRO A 153 -12.38 -11.37 -12.16
CA PRO A 153 -12.89 -12.34 -13.13
C PRO A 153 -11.93 -12.58 -14.32
N HIS A 154 -10.83 -11.83 -14.39
CA HIS A 154 -9.85 -11.89 -15.47
C HIS A 154 -8.64 -12.77 -15.15
N ALA A 155 -8.60 -13.46 -14.00
CA ALA A 155 -7.49 -14.32 -13.60
C ALA A 155 -7.08 -15.34 -14.69
N ALA A 156 -8.05 -15.89 -15.43
CA ALA A 156 -7.79 -16.84 -16.51
C ALA A 156 -6.97 -16.24 -17.66
N HIS A 157 -7.15 -14.94 -17.98
CA HIS A 157 -6.41 -14.23 -19.03
C HIS A 157 -4.90 -14.16 -18.74
N PHE A 158 -4.53 -14.07 -17.46
CA PHE A 158 -3.14 -13.94 -17.01
C PHE A 158 -2.50 -15.27 -16.57
N LYS A 159 -3.26 -16.38 -16.56
CA LYS A 159 -2.85 -17.66 -15.96
C LYS A 159 -1.46 -18.12 -16.42
N ASP A 160 -1.22 -18.16 -17.72
CA ASP A 160 0.04 -18.68 -18.27
C ASP A 160 1.21 -17.74 -18.01
N ARG A 161 0.99 -16.42 -18.11
CA ARG A 161 2.03 -15.42 -17.77
C ARG A 161 2.40 -15.49 -16.30
N ILE A 162 1.41 -15.62 -15.42
CA ILE A 162 1.62 -15.79 -13.99
C ILE A 162 2.38 -17.08 -13.69
N ALA A 163 2.02 -18.20 -14.34
CA ALA A 163 2.72 -19.47 -14.17
C ALA A 163 4.20 -19.35 -14.59
N ALA A 164 4.49 -18.69 -15.71
CA ALA A 164 5.85 -18.44 -16.18
C ALA A 164 6.62 -17.46 -15.29
N LEU A 165 5.93 -16.48 -14.69
CA LEU A 165 6.51 -15.48 -13.79
C LEU A 165 6.88 -16.06 -12.42
N LYS A 166 6.08 -17.01 -11.92
CA LYS A 166 6.15 -17.49 -10.53
C LYS A 166 7.57 -17.94 -10.09
N PRO A 167 8.35 -18.70 -10.88
CA PRO A 167 9.72 -19.06 -10.50
C PRO A 167 10.67 -17.85 -10.42
N LYS A 168 10.47 -16.84 -11.29
CA LYS A 168 11.26 -15.60 -11.26
C LYS A 168 10.92 -14.76 -10.03
N LEU A 169 9.63 -14.65 -9.72
CA LEU A 169 9.13 -13.98 -8.52
C LEU A 169 9.67 -14.65 -7.24
N ARG A 170 9.66 -15.99 -7.18
CA ARG A 170 10.26 -16.75 -6.07
C ARG A 170 11.71 -16.35 -5.83
N ARG A 171 12.56 -16.36 -6.87
CA ARG A 171 13.97 -15.93 -6.73
C ARG A 171 14.11 -14.48 -6.28
N ALA A 172 13.27 -13.57 -6.77
CA ALA A 172 13.30 -12.17 -6.34
C ALA A 172 12.89 -12.02 -4.87
N ALA A 173 11.91 -12.81 -4.41
CA ALA A 173 11.50 -12.86 -3.01
C ALA A 173 12.60 -13.43 -2.10
N ASP A 174 13.26 -14.51 -2.53
CA ASP A 174 14.40 -15.10 -1.82
C ASP A 174 15.57 -14.11 -1.74
N TYR A 175 15.80 -13.32 -2.80
CA TYR A 175 16.82 -12.26 -2.83
C TYR A 175 16.54 -11.18 -1.79
N ILE A 176 15.33 -10.62 -1.73
CA ILE A 176 15.02 -9.59 -0.71
C ILE A 176 15.05 -10.17 0.71
N ASP A 177 14.66 -11.43 0.92
CA ASP A 177 14.75 -12.10 2.23
C ASP A 177 16.20 -12.30 2.67
N SER A 178 17.10 -12.61 1.74
CA SER A 178 18.55 -12.68 2.04
C SER A 178 19.13 -11.34 2.52
N GLY A 179 18.49 -10.23 2.12
CA GLY A 179 18.83 -8.88 2.55
C GLY A 179 18.02 -8.35 3.73
N TYR A 180 17.12 -9.14 4.32
CA TYR A 180 16.14 -8.66 5.31
C TYR A 180 16.78 -7.88 6.46
N ASP A 181 17.88 -8.40 7.03
CA ASP A 181 18.53 -7.80 8.20
C ASP A 181 19.25 -6.47 7.86
N THR A 182 19.39 -6.11 6.58
CA THR A 182 19.94 -4.81 6.14
C THR A 182 18.88 -3.70 6.09
N ILE A 183 17.59 -4.05 6.05
CA ILE A 183 16.51 -3.10 5.76
C ILE A 183 16.39 -2.04 6.87
N ILE A 184 16.24 -2.45 8.13
CA ILE A 184 16.10 -1.50 9.25
C ILE A 184 17.36 -0.63 9.41
N PRO A 185 18.59 -1.19 9.42
CA PRO A 185 19.79 -0.37 9.45
C PRO A 185 19.87 0.67 8.32
N LYS A 186 19.45 0.31 7.11
CA LYS A 186 19.51 1.20 5.95
C LYS A 186 18.41 2.27 5.95
N VAL A 187 17.16 1.89 6.15
CA VAL A 187 15.98 2.75 5.90
C VAL A 187 15.09 2.96 7.13
N GLY A 188 15.50 2.51 8.32
CA GLY A 188 14.71 2.65 9.56
C GLY A 188 14.40 4.10 9.98
N HIS A 189 15.11 5.08 9.42
CA HIS A 189 14.82 6.51 9.59
C HIS A 189 13.71 7.03 8.64
N SER A 190 13.21 6.20 7.72
CA SER A 190 12.14 6.52 6.74
C SER A 190 11.04 5.47 6.86
N VAL A 191 10.01 5.73 7.68
CA VAL A 191 8.98 4.73 8.00
C VAL A 191 8.23 4.25 6.76
N ASN A 192 7.98 5.14 5.80
CA ASN A 192 7.37 4.78 4.54
C ASN A 192 8.15 3.67 3.82
N ARG A 193 9.49 3.70 3.82
CA ARG A 193 10.34 2.68 3.20
C ARG A 193 10.29 1.35 3.95
N VAL A 194 10.21 1.39 5.28
CA VAL A 194 9.99 0.18 6.09
C VAL A 194 8.66 -0.47 5.73
N ILE A 195 7.58 0.31 5.56
CA ILE A 195 6.26 -0.21 5.18
C ILE A 195 6.24 -0.69 3.71
N ILE A 196 6.94 -0.02 2.79
CA ILE A 196 7.12 -0.51 1.40
C ILE A 196 7.77 -1.89 1.41
N ALA A 197 8.84 -2.08 2.19
CA ALA A 197 9.47 -3.38 2.36
C ALA A 197 8.48 -4.39 2.93
N ALA A 198 7.77 -4.05 4.01
CA ALA A 198 6.75 -4.91 4.59
C ALA A 198 5.70 -5.35 3.53
N LYS A 199 5.19 -4.40 2.73
CA LYS A 199 4.25 -4.68 1.64
C LYS A 199 4.82 -5.64 0.60
N ALA A 200 6.10 -5.51 0.24
CA ALA A 200 6.76 -6.48 -0.65
C ALA A 200 6.75 -7.89 -0.05
N PHE A 201 7.25 -8.04 1.17
CA PHE A 201 7.29 -9.33 1.87
C PHE A 201 5.89 -9.93 2.03
N GLY A 202 4.92 -9.14 2.47
CA GLY A 202 3.58 -9.62 2.78
C GLY A 202 2.81 -10.03 1.53
N THR A 203 2.71 -9.14 0.53
CA THR A 203 1.94 -9.44 -0.68
C THR A 203 2.58 -10.54 -1.52
N CYS A 204 3.91 -10.57 -1.64
CA CYS A 204 4.59 -11.69 -2.31
C CYS A 204 4.45 -12.98 -1.50
N GLY A 205 4.52 -12.91 -0.17
CA GLY A 205 4.32 -14.05 0.72
C GLY A 205 2.94 -14.68 0.55
N VAL A 206 1.88 -13.87 0.58
CA VAL A 206 0.50 -14.35 0.33
C VAL A 206 0.39 -14.98 -1.05
N PHE A 207 0.87 -14.30 -2.09
CA PHE A 207 0.77 -14.80 -3.46
C PHE A 207 1.54 -16.11 -3.70
N LEU A 208 2.71 -16.25 -3.07
CA LEU A 208 3.57 -17.42 -3.20
C LEU A 208 3.23 -18.56 -2.22
N GLY A 209 2.37 -18.31 -1.23
CA GLY A 209 2.10 -19.24 -0.12
C GLY A 209 3.30 -19.40 0.81
N ASP A 210 4.03 -18.33 1.09
CA ASP A 210 5.24 -18.32 1.91
C ASP A 210 5.04 -17.59 3.24
N GLU A 211 4.79 -18.38 4.29
CA GLU A 211 4.59 -17.91 5.66
C GLU A 211 5.82 -17.22 6.27
N LYS A 212 7.03 -17.55 5.81
CA LYS A 212 8.25 -16.90 6.30
C LYS A 212 8.26 -15.44 5.85
N LEU A 213 7.93 -15.16 4.59
CA LEU A 213 7.82 -13.79 4.08
C LEU A 213 6.71 -13.02 4.78
N ILE A 214 5.55 -13.64 5.03
CA ILE A 214 4.46 -13.03 5.79
C ILE A 214 4.91 -12.66 7.22
N ALA A 215 5.65 -13.55 7.89
CA ALA A 215 6.21 -13.28 9.21
C ALA A 215 7.23 -12.14 9.21
N ARG A 216 8.09 -12.04 8.18
CA ARG A 216 9.02 -10.91 7.99
C ARG A 216 8.26 -9.59 7.79
N SER A 217 7.21 -9.60 6.99
CA SER A 217 6.30 -8.45 6.81
C SER A 217 5.73 -7.96 8.14
N LYS A 218 5.18 -8.86 8.95
CA LYS A 218 4.61 -8.52 10.28
C LYS A 218 5.65 -7.89 11.21
N LYS A 219 6.89 -8.38 11.21
CA LYS A 219 8.00 -7.79 12.00
C LYS A 219 8.34 -6.37 11.55
N LEU A 220 8.38 -6.11 10.24
CA LEU A 220 8.61 -4.77 9.70
C LEU A 220 7.46 -3.81 10.06
N ILE A 221 6.21 -4.26 10.02
CA ILE A 221 5.06 -3.48 10.48
C ILE A 221 5.14 -3.18 11.97
N ALA A 222 5.46 -4.18 12.80
CA ALA A 222 5.64 -3.97 14.23
C ALA A 222 6.71 -2.90 14.51
N HIS A 223 7.83 -2.91 13.78
CA HIS A 223 8.86 -1.87 13.87
C HIS A 223 8.35 -0.51 13.37
N ALA A 224 7.66 -0.44 12.24
CA ALA A 224 7.09 0.81 11.73
C ALA A 224 6.12 1.48 12.74
N ILE A 225 5.33 0.68 13.47
CA ILE A 225 4.41 1.19 14.51
C ILE A 225 5.17 1.88 15.66
N THR A 226 6.39 1.44 16.00
CA THR A 226 7.21 2.07 17.05
C THR A 226 7.79 3.42 16.64
N LEU A 227 7.76 3.75 15.34
CA LEU A 227 8.33 4.97 14.77
C LEU A 227 7.27 6.05 14.55
N ARG A 228 6.22 6.04 15.37
CA ARG A 228 5.18 7.06 15.38
C ARG A 228 5.38 8.02 16.54
N ASP A 229 4.90 9.25 16.38
CA ASP A 229 4.79 10.17 17.51
C ASP A 229 3.51 9.98 18.32
N LYS A 230 3.34 10.81 19.36
CA LYS A 230 2.18 10.80 20.26
C LYS A 230 0.83 11.10 19.57
N GLU A 231 0.85 11.73 18.40
CA GLU A 231 -0.36 12.01 17.60
C GLU A 231 -0.61 10.90 16.57
N GLY A 232 0.24 9.88 16.53
CA GLY A 232 0.12 8.72 15.65
C GLY A 232 0.70 8.92 14.26
N VAL A 233 1.45 10.01 14.02
CA VAL A 233 2.10 10.30 12.73
C VAL A 233 3.32 9.42 12.54
N PHE A 234 3.45 8.79 11.37
CA PHE A 234 4.68 8.06 11.01
C PHE A 234 5.82 9.02 10.73
N ILE A 235 6.93 8.89 11.47
CA ILE A 235 8.03 9.86 11.46
C ILE A 235 9.03 9.59 10.33
N GLU A 236 9.44 10.67 9.67
CA GLU A 236 10.25 10.67 8.46
C GLU A 236 11.48 11.55 8.66
N ASN A 237 12.64 10.89 8.73
CA ASN A 237 13.93 11.50 9.02
C ASN A 237 13.89 12.41 10.27
N GLY A 238 13.28 11.91 11.34
CA GLY A 238 13.19 12.60 12.63
C GLY A 238 12.08 13.64 12.76
N GLY A 239 11.22 13.85 11.76
CA GLY A 239 10.04 14.70 11.93
C GLY A 239 8.86 14.33 11.04
N ARG A 240 7.84 15.19 11.01
CA ARG A 240 6.59 14.92 10.29
C ARG A 240 6.74 15.22 8.80
N ASP A 241 6.03 14.48 7.97
CA ASP A 241 5.94 14.73 6.53
C ASP A 241 4.57 14.29 6.01
N SER A 242 3.74 15.24 5.55
CA SER A 242 2.38 14.94 5.10
C SER A 242 2.32 14.03 3.88
N SER A 243 3.35 14.01 3.03
CA SER A 243 3.39 13.13 1.86
C SER A 243 3.82 11.72 2.22
N TYR A 244 4.73 11.55 3.17
CA TYR A 244 5.23 10.23 3.54
C TYR A 244 4.41 9.55 4.64
N ASN A 245 3.76 10.31 5.52
CA ASN A 245 2.71 9.78 6.38
C ASN A 245 1.60 9.15 5.53
N VAL A 246 1.17 9.82 4.44
CA VAL A 246 0.13 9.27 3.57
C VAL A 246 0.57 8.04 2.77
N VAL A 247 1.86 7.95 2.43
CA VAL A 247 2.45 6.76 1.80
C VAL A 247 2.44 5.58 2.77
N SER A 248 2.77 5.83 4.05
CA SER A 248 2.70 4.85 5.13
C SER A 248 1.28 4.34 5.35
N ILE A 249 0.30 5.26 5.38
CA ILE A 249 -1.14 4.94 5.43
C ILE A 249 -1.51 4.06 4.23
N LEU A 250 -1.24 4.52 3.00
CA LEU A 250 -1.62 3.80 1.78
C LEU A 250 -1.10 2.36 1.77
N PHE A 251 0.21 2.20 1.92
CA PHE A 251 0.83 0.89 1.73
C PHE A 251 0.54 -0.06 2.89
N GLY A 252 0.43 0.45 4.12
CA GLY A 252 -0.01 -0.35 5.25
C GLY A 252 -1.48 -0.77 5.12
N SER A 253 -2.38 0.13 4.69
CA SER A 253 -3.79 -0.20 4.42
C SER A 253 -3.95 -1.25 3.33
N VAL A 254 -3.23 -1.10 2.20
CA VAL A 254 -3.26 -2.11 1.13
C VAL A 254 -2.75 -3.46 1.64
N LEU A 255 -1.65 -3.46 2.41
CA LEU A 255 -1.13 -4.70 2.98
C LEU A 255 -2.14 -5.34 3.96
N ALA A 256 -2.84 -4.55 4.78
CA ALA A 256 -3.82 -5.04 5.75
C ALA A 256 -5.05 -5.71 5.10
N LEU A 257 -5.33 -5.45 3.82
CA LEU A 257 -6.35 -6.19 3.06
C LEU A 257 -5.96 -7.66 2.81
N HIS A 258 -4.66 -7.95 2.75
CA HIS A 258 -4.12 -9.25 2.34
C HIS A 258 -3.46 -10.01 3.48
N VAL A 259 -2.94 -9.30 4.48
CA VAL A 259 -2.29 -9.86 5.66
C VAL A 259 -3.00 -9.32 6.90
N PRO A 260 -3.46 -10.19 7.82
CA PRO A 260 -4.03 -9.73 9.08
C PRO A 260 -2.99 -8.94 9.89
N LEU A 261 -3.28 -7.65 10.12
CA LEU A 261 -2.43 -6.69 10.83
C LEU A 261 -3.25 -5.88 11.85
N PRO A 262 -3.87 -6.53 12.84
CA PRO A 262 -4.78 -5.85 13.77
C PRO A 262 -4.10 -4.71 14.55
N GLU A 263 -2.81 -4.83 14.86
CA GLU A 263 -2.04 -3.77 15.53
C GLU A 263 -1.84 -2.55 14.61
N PHE A 264 -1.68 -2.77 13.31
CA PHE A 264 -1.60 -1.66 12.34
C PHE A 264 -2.96 -1.00 12.15
N GLU A 265 -4.02 -1.80 11.99
CA GLU A 265 -5.39 -1.31 11.85
C GLU A 265 -5.83 -0.49 13.08
N ALA A 266 -5.44 -0.91 14.29
CA ALA A 266 -5.74 -0.18 15.52
C ALA A 266 -5.10 1.22 15.58
N VAL A 267 -3.97 1.42 14.90
CA VAL A 267 -3.22 2.67 14.96
C VAL A 267 -3.49 3.61 13.78
N LEU A 268 -4.05 3.07 12.70
CA LEU A 268 -4.32 3.77 11.46
C LEU A 268 -5.24 5.00 11.61
N PRO A 269 -6.32 4.98 12.43
CA PRO A 269 -7.21 6.12 12.56
C PRO A 269 -6.50 7.41 13.01
N ALA A 270 -5.54 7.31 13.94
CA ALA A 270 -4.80 8.48 14.41
C ALA A 270 -3.95 9.12 13.30
N ALA A 271 -3.24 8.29 12.52
CA ALA A 271 -2.45 8.75 11.38
C ALA A 271 -3.32 9.44 10.31
N VAL A 272 -4.51 8.90 10.05
CA VAL A 272 -5.47 9.48 9.09
C VAL A 272 -6.08 10.78 9.62
N VAL A 273 -6.49 10.84 10.89
CA VAL A 273 -7.01 12.07 11.51
C VAL A 273 -6.01 13.20 11.37
N TRP A 274 -4.74 12.96 11.67
CA TRP A 274 -3.69 13.96 11.45
C TRP A 274 -3.56 14.33 9.97
N GLN A 275 -3.56 13.35 9.05
CA GLN A 275 -3.47 13.61 7.61
C GLN A 275 -4.61 14.51 7.11
N LEU A 276 -5.83 14.33 7.61
CA LEU A 276 -6.99 15.15 7.23
C LEU A 276 -6.81 16.62 7.61
N THR A 277 -6.09 16.93 8.70
CA THR A 277 -5.75 18.32 9.06
C THR A 277 -4.81 18.99 8.06
N ARG A 278 -4.13 18.21 7.21
CA ARG A 278 -3.21 18.70 6.18
C ARG A 278 -3.90 18.94 4.85
N VAL A 279 -5.17 18.55 4.69
CA VAL A 279 -5.95 18.82 3.47
C VAL A 279 -6.66 20.16 3.64
N LEU A 280 -6.19 21.18 2.92
CA LEU A 280 -6.79 22.51 2.93
C LEU A 280 -8.21 22.50 2.32
N PRO A 281 -9.03 23.52 2.60
CA PRO A 281 -10.36 23.64 1.98
C PRO A 281 -10.32 23.61 0.44
N SER A 282 -9.22 24.08 -0.17
CA SER A 282 -9.00 24.03 -1.63
C SER A 282 -8.69 22.63 -2.18
N GLY A 283 -8.33 21.67 -1.32
CA GLY A 283 -7.78 20.37 -1.73
C GLY A 283 -6.25 20.35 -1.86
N GLU A 284 -5.58 21.50 -1.73
CA GLU A 284 -4.13 21.56 -1.61
C GLU A 284 -3.65 20.90 -0.31
N ILE A 285 -2.47 20.29 -0.33
CA ILE A 285 -1.85 19.71 0.86
C ILE A 285 -0.95 20.74 1.53
N ASP A 286 -1.22 21.01 2.80
CA ASP A 286 -0.36 21.81 3.64
C ASP A 286 0.95 21.05 3.94
N VAL A 287 2.07 21.67 3.56
CA VAL A 287 3.44 21.17 3.75
C VAL A 287 4.17 21.87 4.90
N ASN A 288 3.53 22.79 5.61
CA ASN A 288 4.12 23.45 6.77
C ASN A 288 4.56 22.43 7.81
N GLY A 289 5.85 22.47 8.18
CA GLY A 289 6.43 21.52 9.12
C GLY A 289 6.88 20.19 8.50
N ASN A 290 6.76 20.01 7.18
CA ASN A 290 7.34 18.84 6.50
C ASN A 290 8.86 18.86 6.60
N THR A 291 9.45 17.70 6.89
CA THR A 291 10.91 17.53 6.96
C THR A 291 11.57 17.30 5.61
N ARG A 292 10.83 16.77 4.61
CA ARG A 292 11.43 16.30 3.35
C ARG A 292 10.73 16.83 2.09
N THR A 293 9.45 16.51 1.92
CA THR A 293 8.71 16.73 0.66
C THR A 293 8.00 18.09 0.62
N GLY A 294 7.92 18.68 -0.57
CA GLY A 294 7.23 19.97 -0.78
C GLY A 294 7.97 21.19 -0.22
N VAL A 295 9.15 21.00 0.37
CA VAL A 295 9.95 22.05 1.03
C VAL A 295 11.37 22.17 0.47
N GLY A 296 11.65 21.58 -0.70
CA GLY A 296 12.95 21.69 -1.38
C GLY A 296 14.09 20.87 -0.79
N LYS A 297 13.84 20.05 0.25
CA LYS A 297 14.89 19.34 1.00
C LYS A 297 15.22 17.95 0.47
N GLU A 298 14.40 17.40 -0.42
CA GLU A 298 14.64 16.08 -1.01
C GLU A 298 14.67 16.17 -2.54
N PRO A 299 15.82 15.97 -3.18
CA PRO A 299 15.90 15.90 -4.63
C PRO A 299 15.47 14.52 -5.17
N ASP A 300 14.96 14.49 -6.39
CA ASP A 300 14.75 13.29 -7.19
C ASP A 300 16.05 12.83 -7.89
N ALA A 301 15.94 11.79 -8.73
CA ALA A 301 17.09 11.25 -9.47
C ALA A 301 17.71 12.25 -10.47
N PHE A 302 17.00 13.33 -10.80
CA PHE A 302 17.41 14.38 -11.73
C PHE A 302 17.74 15.69 -11.01
N GLY A 303 17.81 15.69 -9.68
CA GLY A 303 18.16 16.85 -8.86
C GLY A 303 17.00 17.84 -8.63
N LYS A 304 15.78 17.54 -9.08
CA LYS A 304 14.61 18.40 -8.85
C LYS A 304 14.03 18.11 -7.47
N ALA A 305 13.58 19.14 -6.77
CA ALA A 305 12.91 18.97 -5.49
C ALA A 305 11.63 18.11 -5.64
N LYS A 306 11.49 17.10 -4.80
CA LYS A 306 10.27 16.29 -4.70
C LYS A 306 9.11 17.14 -4.22
N THR A 307 7.99 17.02 -4.93
CA THR A 307 6.72 17.64 -4.58
C THR A 307 5.89 16.72 -3.68
N VAL A 308 4.70 17.17 -3.32
CA VAL A 308 3.72 16.34 -2.60
C VAL A 308 3.27 15.17 -3.49
N ASN A 309 3.13 13.99 -2.88
CA ASN A 309 2.62 12.78 -3.53
C ASN A 309 1.08 12.81 -3.62
N TYR A 310 0.52 13.71 -4.43
CA TYR A 310 -0.94 13.92 -4.54
C TYR A 310 -1.69 12.64 -4.88
N LYS A 311 -1.13 11.83 -5.79
CA LYS A 311 -1.67 10.53 -6.14
C LYS A 311 -1.83 9.60 -4.94
N GLU A 312 -0.77 9.42 -4.16
CA GLU A 312 -0.82 8.59 -2.95
C GLU A 312 -1.78 9.16 -1.90
N VAL A 313 -1.94 10.49 -1.81
CA VAL A 313 -2.96 11.09 -0.93
C VAL A 313 -4.38 10.69 -1.33
N VAL A 314 -4.71 10.85 -2.62
CA VAL A 314 -6.04 10.48 -3.12
C VAL A 314 -6.31 8.99 -2.92
N LEU A 315 -5.33 8.14 -3.24
CA LEU A 315 -5.45 6.68 -3.06
C LEU A 315 -5.65 6.32 -1.59
N ALA A 316 -4.81 6.81 -0.68
CA ALA A 316 -4.87 6.47 0.74
C ALA A 316 -6.23 6.83 1.35
N LEU A 317 -6.68 8.06 1.12
CA LEU A 317 -7.93 8.57 1.68
C LEU A 317 -9.15 7.90 1.04
N THR A 318 -9.10 7.57 -0.26
CA THR A 318 -10.20 6.82 -0.90
C THR A 318 -10.29 5.40 -0.36
N ILE A 319 -9.16 4.66 -0.27
CA ILE A 319 -9.14 3.30 0.28
C ILE A 319 -9.65 3.30 1.72
N TYR A 320 -9.08 4.17 2.57
CA TYR A 320 -9.50 4.26 3.96
C TYR A 320 -10.98 4.59 4.09
N GLY A 321 -11.47 5.58 3.31
CA GLY A 321 -12.86 5.99 3.27
C GLY A 321 -13.82 4.86 2.87
N VAL A 322 -13.47 4.05 1.87
CA VAL A 322 -14.28 2.89 1.45
C VAL A 322 -14.26 1.78 2.49
N VAL A 323 -13.08 1.40 3.00
CA VAL A 323 -12.91 0.28 3.95
C VAL A 323 -13.62 0.56 5.28
N HIS A 324 -13.42 1.76 5.82
CA HIS A 324 -13.91 2.18 7.14
C HIS A 324 -15.21 2.99 7.07
N GLN A 325 -15.79 3.19 5.88
CA GLN A 325 -16.98 4.03 5.68
C GLN A 325 -16.81 5.46 6.21
N ASP A 326 -15.58 5.99 6.15
CA ASP A 326 -15.23 7.32 6.64
C ASP A 326 -15.54 8.38 5.59
N LYS A 327 -16.63 9.13 5.83
CA LYS A 327 -17.09 10.20 4.94
C LYS A 327 -16.13 11.39 4.90
N ALA A 328 -15.40 11.67 5.97
CA ALA A 328 -14.46 12.79 6.00
C ALA A 328 -13.23 12.48 5.12
N ALA A 329 -12.75 11.24 5.15
CA ALA A 329 -11.70 10.76 4.28
C ALA A 329 -12.11 10.78 2.80
N LEU A 330 -13.31 10.31 2.47
CA LEU A 330 -13.83 10.38 1.09
C LEU A 330 -13.95 11.82 0.60
N ALA A 331 -14.55 12.71 1.40
CA ALA A 331 -14.70 14.12 1.04
C ALA A 331 -13.34 14.82 0.88
N ALA A 332 -12.35 14.48 1.69
CA ALA A 332 -10.99 14.98 1.54
C ALA A 332 -10.32 14.44 0.27
N ALA A 333 -10.46 13.15 -0.02
CA ALA A 333 -9.95 12.55 -1.26
C ALA A 333 -10.52 13.23 -2.51
N ASP A 334 -11.82 13.57 -2.50
CA ASP A 334 -12.49 14.26 -3.60
C ASP A 334 -11.93 15.67 -3.84
N ARG A 335 -11.70 16.44 -2.75
CA ARG A 335 -11.08 17.78 -2.86
C ARG A 335 -9.66 17.70 -3.40
N VAL A 336 -8.84 16.79 -2.87
CA VAL A 336 -7.45 16.62 -3.31
C VAL A 336 -7.39 16.15 -4.76
N PHE A 337 -8.28 15.25 -5.17
CA PHE A 337 -8.39 14.81 -6.56
C PHE A 337 -8.74 15.98 -7.49
N ALA A 338 -9.78 16.76 -7.17
CA ALA A 338 -10.17 17.91 -7.98
C ALA A 338 -9.03 18.95 -8.11
N TYR A 339 -8.34 19.26 -6.99
CA TYR A 339 -7.20 20.15 -6.98
C TYR A 339 -6.05 19.64 -7.86
N SER A 340 -5.69 18.36 -7.70
CA SER A 340 -4.57 17.75 -8.42
C SER A 340 -4.83 17.62 -9.92
N GLU A 341 -6.06 17.28 -10.34
CA GLU A 341 -6.44 17.23 -11.76
C GLU A 341 -6.34 18.62 -12.41
N GLN A 342 -6.86 19.66 -11.75
CA GLN A 342 -6.78 21.04 -12.25
C GLN A 342 -5.33 21.52 -12.46
N ARG A 343 -4.38 20.94 -11.71
CA ARG A 343 -2.97 21.32 -11.71
C ARG A 343 -2.06 20.33 -12.45
N GLY A 344 -2.60 19.24 -13.01
CA GLY A 344 -1.81 18.19 -13.65
C GLY A 344 -0.80 17.52 -12.68
N LEU A 345 -1.27 17.21 -11.46
CA LEU A 345 -0.46 16.62 -10.38
C LEU A 345 -0.81 15.15 -10.10
N THR A 346 -1.83 14.60 -10.75
CA THR A 346 -2.27 13.19 -10.59
C THR A 346 -1.34 12.19 -11.28
N THR A 347 -0.52 12.64 -12.23
CA THR A 347 0.41 11.81 -13.00
C THR A 347 1.88 11.94 -12.58
N LYS A 348 2.16 12.72 -11.54
CA LYS A 348 3.51 12.97 -11.00
C LYS A 348 3.72 12.16 -9.73
#